data_AF-A0A1Q3C1B8-F1
#
_entry.id   AF-A0A1Q3C1B8-F1
#
_cell.length_a   1.000
_cell.length_b   1.000
_cell.length_c   1.000
_cell.angle_alpha   90.00
_cell.angle_beta   90.00
_cell.angle_gamma   90.00
#
_symmetry.space_group_name_H-M   'P 1'
#
loop_
_entity.id
_entity.type
_entity.pdbx_description
1 polymer ?
#
loop_
_entity_poly.entity_id
_entity_poly.type
_entity_poly.pdbx_seq_one_letter_code
_entity_poly.pdbx_strand_id
1 'polypeptide(L)'
;NCFMNSIMQCLLSTKPFMYDIHDYDDRKPCDSHTVGFCIICALDSLLMSLVNYTSKALYVYKFVQHTTLFSPSFILFKHEDAHEFLLGILNMLEMKFNDSKILYACKPYQAINLAKAFFLCHTSSTLTCPNC
;
A
#
# COMPACT_ATOMS: atom_id res chain seq x y z
N ASN A 1 -6.57 15.89 -7.13
CA ASN A 1 -6.18 14.63 -6.45
C ASN A 1 -7.37 13.75 -6.05
N CYS A 2 -8.50 13.80 -6.76
CA CYS A 2 -9.67 12.98 -6.41
C CYS A 2 -9.44 11.48 -6.65
N PHE A 3 -8.65 11.09 -7.65
CA PHE A 3 -8.26 9.70 -7.89
C PHE A 3 -7.49 9.10 -6.69
N MET A 4 -6.61 9.86 -6.04
CA MET A 4 -5.94 9.42 -4.83
C MET A 4 -6.91 9.28 -3.67
N ASN A 5 -7.79 10.28 -3.49
CA ASN A 5 -8.74 10.29 -2.40
C ASN A 5 -9.73 9.12 -2.49
N SER A 6 -10.23 8.79 -3.68
CA SER A 6 -11.16 7.67 -3.87
C SER A 6 -10.49 6.35 -3.49
N ILE A 7 -9.27 6.09 -3.97
CA ILE A 7 -8.52 4.89 -3.63
C ILE A 7 -8.19 4.84 -2.13
N MET A 8 -7.75 5.95 -1.54
CA MET A 8 -7.44 6.00 -0.11
C MET A 8 -8.68 5.76 0.76
N GLN A 9 -9.84 6.30 0.38
CA GLN A 9 -11.09 6.03 1.08
C GLN A 9 -11.47 4.55 0.99
N CYS A 10 -11.33 3.93 -0.19
CA CYS A 10 -11.59 2.49 -0.37
C CYS A 10 -10.63 1.63 0.47
N LEU A 11 -9.34 1.94 0.47
CA LEU A 11 -8.33 1.22 1.26
C LEU A 11 -8.60 1.37 2.76
N LEU A 12 -8.81 2.60 3.25
CA LEU A 12 -9.11 2.86 4.66
C LEU A 12 -10.41 2.17 5.13
N SER A 13 -11.38 2.01 4.22
CA SER A 13 -12.63 1.30 4.49
C SER A 13 -12.46 -0.23 4.49
N THR A 14 -11.36 -0.76 3.94
CA THR A 14 -11.00 -2.17 3.95
C THR A 14 -10.42 -2.54 5.32
N LYS A 15 -11.25 -2.47 6.36
CA LYS A 15 -10.84 -2.52 7.77
C LYS A 15 -9.93 -3.70 8.14
N PRO A 16 -10.21 -4.96 7.74
CA PRO A 16 -9.35 -6.08 8.13
C PRO A 16 -7.90 -5.89 7.64
N PHE A 17 -7.73 -5.48 6.38
CA PHE A 17 -6.41 -5.17 5.82
C PHE A 17 -5.72 -4.02 6.56
N MET A 18 -6.46 -2.97 6.91
CA MET A 18 -5.90 -1.82 7.63
C MET A 18 -5.49 -2.16 9.06
N TYR A 19 -6.20 -3.06 9.73
CA TYR A 19 -5.80 -3.58 11.03
C TYR A 19 -4.55 -4.46 10.92
N ASP A 20 -4.47 -5.32 9.91
CA ASP A 20 -3.24 -6.10 9.65
C ASP A 20 -2.03 -5.17 9.42
N ILE A 21 -2.22 -4.04 8.73
CA ILE A 21 -1.19 -3.01 8.53
C ILE A 21 -0.79 -2.34 9.85
N HIS A 22 -1.77 -2.01 10.71
CA HIS A 22 -1.55 -1.39 12.01
C HIS A 22 -0.74 -2.31 12.94
N ASP A 23 -1.17 -3.56 13.06
CA ASP A 23 -0.51 -4.57 13.90
C ASP A 23 0.88 -4.93 13.37
N TYR A 24 1.11 -4.79 12.05
CA TYR A 24 2.42 -4.97 11.46
C TYR A 24 3.42 -3.84 11.86
N ASP A 25 2.92 -2.64 12.17
CA ASP A 25 3.69 -1.44 12.55
C ASP A 25 4.08 -1.39 14.04
N ASP A 26 4.12 -2.53 14.73
CA ASP A 26 4.71 -2.66 16.07
C ASP A 26 6.23 -2.37 16.10
N ARG A 27 6.84 -2.12 14.94
CA ARG A 27 8.28 -1.90 14.76
C ARG A 27 8.59 -0.41 14.62
N LYS A 28 8.37 0.32 15.71
CA LYS A 28 8.87 1.69 15.88
C LYS A 28 10.22 1.67 16.61
N PRO A 29 11.26 2.32 16.08
CA PRO A 29 11.25 3.24 14.93
C PRO A 29 11.39 2.51 13.57
N CYS A 30 10.60 2.95 12.57
CA CYS A 30 10.84 2.55 11.18
C CYS A 30 12.04 3.35 10.64
N ASP A 31 13.15 2.69 10.33
CA ASP A 31 14.37 3.33 9.79
C ASP A 31 14.11 4.15 8.51
N SER A 32 13.03 3.85 7.79
CA SER A 32 12.62 4.61 6.60
C SER A 32 12.08 6.01 6.92
N HIS A 33 11.70 6.31 8.18
CA HIS A 33 11.21 7.63 8.58
C HIS A 33 12.27 8.74 8.47
N THR A 34 13.56 8.39 8.56
CA THR A 34 14.66 9.36 8.51
C THR A 34 15.19 9.60 7.09
N VAL A 35 14.81 8.77 6.10
CA VAL A 35 15.42 8.77 4.76
C VAL A 35 14.39 8.86 3.61
N GLY A 36 13.09 8.59 3.82
CA GLY A 36 12.12 8.69 2.72
C GLY A 36 10.66 8.34 3.04
N PHE A 37 9.92 7.91 2.01
CA PHE A 37 8.51 7.52 2.09
C PHE A 37 8.35 6.05 2.47
N CYS A 38 7.61 5.77 3.53
CA CYS A 38 7.21 4.41 3.92
C CYS A 38 5.70 4.24 3.76
N ILE A 39 5.28 3.34 2.87
CA ILE A 39 3.87 3.10 2.57
C ILE A 39 3.10 2.59 3.78
N ILE A 40 3.69 1.72 4.60
CA ILE A 40 3.07 1.16 5.81
C ILE A 40 2.82 2.26 6.83
N CYS A 41 3.84 3.05 7.19
CA CYS A 41 3.69 4.15 8.14
C CYS A 41 2.76 5.26 7.62
N ALA A 42 2.71 5.48 6.29
CA ALA A 42 1.79 6.44 5.69
C ALA A 42 0.33 5.99 5.80
N LEU A 43 0.05 4.70 5.56
CA LEU A 43 -1.27 4.10 5.73
C LEU A 43 -1.69 4.02 7.20
N ASP A 44 -0.81 3.59 8.10
CA ASP A 44 -1.05 3.57 9.55
C ASP A 44 -1.38 4.97 10.08
N SER A 45 -0.59 5.97 9.69
CA SER A 45 -0.84 7.37 10.06
C SER A 45 -2.20 7.89 9.57
N LEU A 46 -2.67 7.45 8.40
CA LEU A 46 -4.00 7.79 7.91
C LEU A 46 -5.10 7.07 8.68
N LEU A 47 -4.91 5.79 9.02
CA LEU A 47 -5.82 5.02 9.85
C LEU A 47 -5.98 5.64 11.24
N MET A 48 -4.86 5.96 11.90
CA MET A 48 -4.86 6.61 13.21
C MET A 48 -5.51 7.98 13.15
N SER A 49 -5.32 8.73 12.06
CA SER A 49 -6.04 9.99 11.85
C SER A 49 -7.55 9.77 11.67
N LEU A 50 -7.95 8.73 10.94
CA LEU A 50 -9.37 8.39 10.76
C LEU A 50 -10.04 8.00 12.08
N VAL A 51 -9.35 7.22 12.92
CA VAL A 51 -9.87 6.75 14.22
C VAL A 51 -9.92 7.90 15.24
N ASN A 52 -8.90 8.76 15.27
CA ASN A 52 -8.80 9.83 16.26
C ASN A 52 -9.63 11.08 15.91
N TYR A 53 -9.94 11.33 14.63
CA TYR A 53 -10.67 12.52 14.20
C TYR A 53 -12.04 12.16 13.63
N THR A 54 -13.09 12.44 14.40
CA THR A 54 -14.48 12.13 14.02
C THR A 54 -15.11 13.17 13.06
N SER A 55 -14.42 14.26 12.70
CA SER A 55 -15.06 15.38 11.97
C SER A 55 -14.16 16.24 11.06
N LYS A 56 -12.91 15.83 10.78
CA LYS A 56 -11.99 16.60 9.91
C LYS A 56 -11.62 15.83 8.65
N ALA A 57 -11.45 16.57 7.54
CA ALA A 57 -10.94 16.02 6.29
C ALA A 57 -9.52 15.45 6.49
N LEU A 58 -9.30 14.22 6.03
CA LEU A 58 -7.98 13.59 6.00
C LEU A 58 -7.21 14.08 4.78
N TYR A 59 -5.99 14.57 5.01
CA TYR A 59 -5.10 15.01 3.95
C TYR A 59 -4.09 13.92 3.62
N VAL A 60 -4.15 13.38 2.41
CA VAL A 60 -3.21 12.37 1.87
C VAL A 60 -1.91 13.02 1.37
N TYR A 61 -1.44 14.06 2.07
CA TYR A 61 -0.35 14.93 1.63
C TYR A 61 0.95 14.16 1.33
N LYS A 62 1.27 13.15 2.15
CA LYS A 62 2.45 12.29 1.96
C LYS A 62 2.41 11.55 0.63
N PHE A 63 1.23 11.13 0.19
CA PHE A 63 1.03 10.45 -1.10
C PHE A 63 1.14 11.42 -2.26
N VAL A 64 0.56 12.62 -2.11
CA VAL A 64 0.65 13.69 -3.12
C VAL A 64 2.11 14.09 -3.36
N GLN A 65 2.91 14.29 -2.31
CA GLN A 65 4.32 14.64 -2.47
C GLN A 65 5.17 13.55 -3.13
N HIS A 66 4.76 12.29 -3.00
CA HIS A 66 5.49 11.13 -3.54
C HIS A 66 4.73 10.46 -4.69
N THR A 67 3.95 11.25 -5.44
CA THR A 67 3.06 10.76 -6.51
C THR A 67 3.81 9.87 -7.54
N THR A 68 5.05 10.23 -7.87
CA THR A 68 5.88 9.51 -8.85
C THR A 68 6.37 8.15 -8.37
N LEU A 69 6.27 7.83 -7.07
CA LEU A 69 6.58 6.49 -6.56
C LEU A 69 5.53 5.45 -6.97
N PHE A 70 4.29 5.87 -7.21
CA PHE A 70 3.18 4.98 -7.56
C PHE A 70 3.13 4.70 -9.06
N SER A 71 3.50 5.69 -9.87
CA SER A 71 3.80 5.51 -11.28
C SER A 71 4.73 6.63 -11.76
N PRO A 72 5.77 6.32 -12.56
CA PRO A 72 6.67 7.33 -13.09
C PRO A 72 5.98 8.27 -14.09
N SER A 73 4.82 7.88 -14.64
CA SER A 73 4.03 8.69 -15.59
C SER A 73 3.24 9.81 -14.90
N PHE A 74 2.98 9.68 -13.58
CA PHE A 74 2.11 10.60 -12.88
C PHE A 74 2.74 11.97 -12.69
N ILE A 75 1.92 13.00 -12.89
CA ILE A 75 2.32 14.39 -12.74
C ILE A 75 1.56 15.01 -11.57
N LEU A 76 2.31 15.74 -10.73
CA LEU A 76 1.74 16.42 -9.59
C LEU A 76 0.60 17.38 -10.01
N PHE A 77 -0.51 17.34 -9.28
CA PHE A 77 -1.70 18.16 -9.50
C PHE A 77 -2.46 17.91 -10.82
N LYS A 78 -2.17 16.82 -11.54
CA LYS A 78 -3.00 16.36 -12.66
C LYS A 78 -4.02 15.31 -12.25
N HIS A 79 -5.00 15.10 -13.13
CA HIS A 79 -5.92 13.98 -13.02
C HIS A 79 -5.24 12.76 -13.63
N GLU A 80 -5.19 11.67 -12.87
CA GLU A 80 -4.50 10.44 -13.23
C GLU A 80 -5.45 9.25 -13.06
N ASP A 81 -5.04 8.09 -13.56
CA ASP A 81 -5.81 6.85 -13.46
C ASP A 81 -5.79 6.31 -12.01
N ALA A 82 -6.98 6.14 -11.42
CA ALA A 82 -7.15 5.62 -10.08
C ALA A 82 -6.72 4.15 -9.95
N HIS A 83 -6.94 3.34 -10.99
CA HIS A 83 -6.52 1.95 -11.04
C HIS A 83 -4.99 1.84 -11.13
N GLU A 84 -4.32 2.68 -11.92
CA GLU A 84 -2.85 2.75 -11.95
C GLU A 84 -2.28 3.14 -10.58
N PHE A 85 -2.92 4.09 -9.89
CA PHE A 85 -2.52 4.48 -8.53
C PHE A 85 -2.70 3.34 -7.52
N LEU A 86 -3.83 2.61 -7.58
CA LEU A 86 -4.06 1.44 -6.73
C LEU A 86 -3.01 0.36 -6.97
N LEU A 87 -2.69 0.07 -8.24
CA LEU A 87 -1.66 -0.90 -8.59
C LEU A 87 -0.28 -0.47 -8.05
N GLY A 88 0.05 0.82 -8.15
CA GLY A 88 1.26 1.39 -7.55
C GLY A 88 1.34 1.16 -6.04
N ILE A 89 0.23 1.39 -5.31
CA ILE A 89 0.17 1.13 -3.86
C ILE A 89 0.40 -0.35 -3.55
N LEU A 90 -0.29 -1.25 -4.26
CA LEU A 90 -0.17 -2.70 -4.05
C LEU A 90 1.25 -3.19 -4.33
N ASN A 91 1.89 -2.70 -5.39
CA ASN A 91 3.29 -3.01 -5.71
C ASN A 91 4.25 -2.53 -4.61
N MET A 92 4.09 -1.30 -4.13
CA MET A 92 4.93 -0.77 -3.04
C MET A 92 4.77 -1.55 -1.74
N LEU A 93 3.54 -1.94 -1.40
CA LEU A 93 3.26 -2.80 -0.25
C LEU A 93 3.91 -4.17 -0.40
N GLU A 94 3.75 -4.79 -1.57
CA GLU A 94 4.37 -6.08 -1.87
C GLU A 94 5.89 -6.02 -1.69
N MET A 95 6.55 -5.02 -2.28
CA MET A 95 8.00 -4.81 -2.15
C MET A 95 8.39 -4.65 -0.68
N LYS A 96 7.69 -3.80 0.07
CA LYS A 96 7.99 -3.56 1.48
C LYS A 96 7.88 -4.82 2.34
N PHE A 97 6.87 -5.65 2.10
CA PHE A 97 6.74 -6.94 2.80
C PHE A 97 7.79 -7.96 2.36
N ASN A 98 8.21 -7.94 1.10
CA ASN A 98 9.28 -8.81 0.62
C ASN A 98 10.66 -8.40 1.18
N ASP A 99 10.96 -7.11 1.30
CA ASP A 99 12.20 -6.64 1.94
C ASP A 99 12.26 -7.07 3.40
N SER A 100 11.11 -7.03 4.10
CA SER A 100 11.03 -7.51 5.48
C SER A 100 11.31 -9.01 5.58
N LYS A 101 10.84 -9.85 4.63
CA LYS A 101 11.13 -11.29 4.60
C LYS A 101 12.63 -11.57 4.64
N ILE A 102 13.42 -10.77 3.91
CA ILE A 102 14.88 -10.93 3.86
C ILE A 102 15.49 -10.64 5.23
N LEU A 103 15.02 -9.60 5.93
CA LEU A 103 15.48 -9.27 7.29
C LEU A 103 15.06 -10.32 8.33
N TYR A 104 13.90 -10.98 8.15
CA TYR A 104 13.35 -11.97 9.07
C TYR A 104 13.61 -13.43 8.70
N ALA A 105 14.38 -13.71 7.65
CA ALA A 105 14.82 -15.07 7.33
C ALA A 105 15.58 -15.76 8.50
N CYS A 106 16.01 -14.99 9.50
CA CYS A 106 16.57 -15.48 10.76
C CYS A 106 15.52 -15.91 11.82
N LYS A 107 14.20 -15.77 11.58
CA LYS A 107 13.11 -16.22 12.46
C LYS A 107 12.02 -16.97 11.66
N PRO A 108 11.82 -18.29 11.87
CA PRO A 108 11.10 -19.16 10.94
C PRO A 108 9.57 -19.01 10.91
N TYR A 109 8.99 -18.01 11.59
CA TYR A 109 7.55 -17.99 11.89
C TYR A 109 6.82 -16.69 11.58
N GLN A 110 7.29 -15.81 10.69
CA GLN A 110 6.54 -14.55 10.49
C GLN A 110 6.90 -13.73 9.26
N ALA A 111 6.67 -14.28 8.06
CA ALA A 111 6.75 -13.44 6.89
C ALA A 111 5.67 -13.80 5.88
N ILE A 112 4.42 -13.54 6.26
CA ILE A 112 3.31 -13.50 5.31
C ILE A 112 3.38 -12.13 4.64
N ASN A 113 3.37 -12.10 3.30
CA ASN A 113 3.21 -10.84 2.58
C ASN A 113 1.74 -10.45 2.68
N LEU A 114 1.41 -9.47 3.53
CA LEU A 114 0.02 -9.11 3.84
C LEU A 114 -0.74 -8.64 2.60
N ALA A 115 -0.09 -7.88 1.70
CA ALA A 115 -0.71 -7.45 0.46
C ALA A 115 -1.13 -8.65 -0.41
N LYS A 116 -0.26 -9.65 -0.55
CA LYS A 116 -0.62 -10.89 -1.27
C LYS A 116 -1.67 -11.70 -0.53
N ALA A 117 -1.53 -11.86 0.78
CA ALA A 117 -2.48 -12.64 1.56
C ALA A 117 -3.91 -12.08 1.48
N PHE A 118 -4.04 -10.75 1.39
CA PHE A 118 -5.34 -10.09 1.34
C PHE A 118 -5.91 -9.95 -0.08
N PHE A 119 -5.10 -9.51 -1.05
CA PHE A 119 -5.58 -9.10 -2.38
C PHE A 119 -5.31 -10.13 -3.49
N LEU A 120 -4.38 -11.06 -3.31
CA LEU A 120 -4.02 -11.98 -4.39
C LEU A 120 -5.11 -13.02 -4.59
N CYS A 121 -5.57 -13.14 -5.83
CA CYS A 121 -6.36 -14.27 -6.29
C CYS A 121 -5.62 -14.99 -7.43
N HIS A 122 -5.98 -16.25 -7.67
CA HIS A 122 -5.39 -17.05 -8.74
C HIS A 122 -6.39 -17.20 -9.88
N THR A 123 -5.93 -16.96 -11.09
CA THR A 123 -6.66 -17.27 -12.32
C THR A 123 -5.92 -18.36 -13.09
N SER A 124 -6.66 -19.21 -13.80
CA SER A 124 -6.09 -20.20 -14.71
C SER A 124 -6.36 -19.74 -16.13
N SER A 125 -5.30 -19.57 -16.92
CA SER A 125 -5.39 -19.22 -18.34
C SER A 125 -4.82 -20.37 -19.14
N THR A 126 -5.65 -21.00 -19.96
CA THR A 126 -5.23 -22.08 -20.87
C THR A 126 -5.06 -21.48 -22.25
N LEU A 127 -3.83 -21.53 -22.78
CA LEU A 127 -3.51 -21.09 -24.12
C LEU A 127 -3.42 -22.31 -25.03
N THR A 128 -4.33 -22.42 -26.00
CA THR A 128 -4.27 -23.43 -27.06
C THR A 128 -3.67 -22.80 -28.30
N CYS A 129 -2.60 -23.39 -28.82
CA CYS A 129 -2.04 -22.99 -30.11
C CYS A 129 -3.03 -23.40 -31.21
N PRO A 130 -3.42 -22.49 -32.13
CA PRO A 130 -4.33 -22.84 -33.22
C PRO A 130 -3.70 -23.77 -34.27
N ASN A 131 -2.38 -23.90 -34.29
CA ASN A 131 -1.62 -24.66 -35.30
C ASN A 131 -0.84 -25.87 -34.72
N CYS A 132 -1.18 -26.34 -33.51
CA CYS A 132 -0.61 -27.57 -32.94
C CYS A 132 -1.72 -28.56 -32.62
#